data_AF-A0A959P5N8-F1
#
_entry.id   AF-A0A959P5N8-F1
#
_cell.length_a   1.000
_cell.length_b   1.000
_cell.length_c   1.000
_cell.angle_alpha   90.00
_cell.angle_beta   90.00
_cell.angle_gamma   90.00
#
_symmetry.space_group_name_H-M   'P 1'
#
loop_
_entity.id
_entity.type
_entity.pdbx_description
1 polymer ?
#
loop_
_entity_poly.entity_id
_entity_poly.type
_entity_poly.pdbx_seq_one_letter_code
_entity_poly.pdbx_strand_id
1 'polypeptide(L)'
;PKSEPLPKNYTKHFVQSDLVRIKRGDSTASIFGGNDQPIIIASGRSCDPTFFTFRKSVAILEYARLSTFFFNTGYVRAAGLKKEENKYILNEKKEAYYYQPLPKDKLNKNGDYKLTESLDGRFWSKLDFASRPKTTLTLDSQITIEEIDNAFKIDFEINGPDKVGVVLDLCFRKGGTLEGVIPAYEEDEFFLENGFAKYTFGSDSIEVGPGKLEHKYVKNLDGEVYSTHFGSIKGEGQHLYITGYVPFKHSITIK
;
A
#
# COMPACT_ATOMS: atom_id res chain seq x y z
N PRO A 1 33.17 -18.74 -17.29
CA PRO A 1 32.46 -19.65 -16.35
C PRO A 1 31.59 -20.66 -17.13
N LYS A 2 31.50 -21.92 -16.69
CA LYS A 2 30.52 -22.87 -17.27
C LYS A 2 29.11 -22.43 -16.87
N SER A 3 28.17 -22.47 -17.82
CA SER A 3 26.77 -22.14 -17.56
C SER A 3 26.15 -23.25 -16.69
N GLU A 4 25.62 -22.87 -15.53
CA GLU A 4 24.81 -23.74 -14.68
C GLU A 4 23.32 -23.38 -14.84
N PRO A 5 22.41 -24.36 -14.68
CA PRO A 5 20.98 -24.08 -14.69
C PRO A 5 20.60 -23.14 -13.53
N LEU A 6 19.71 -22.19 -13.80
CA LEU A 6 19.24 -21.27 -12.76
C LEU A 6 18.50 -22.04 -11.64
N PRO A 7 18.69 -21.64 -10.36
CA PRO A 7 18.04 -22.31 -9.24
C PRO A 7 16.52 -22.16 -9.33
N LYS A 8 15.81 -23.28 -9.19
CA LYS A 8 14.34 -23.31 -9.21
C LYS A 8 13.69 -23.17 -7.83
N ASN A 9 14.46 -23.29 -6.75
CA ASN A 9 13.98 -23.17 -5.38
C ASN A 9 14.99 -22.38 -4.54
N TYR A 10 14.57 -21.24 -3.99
CA TYR A 10 15.39 -20.46 -3.06
C TYR A 10 14.55 -19.45 -2.28
N THR A 11 15.10 -18.99 -1.17
CA THR A 11 14.68 -17.76 -0.48
C THR A 11 15.92 -16.90 -0.29
N LYS A 12 15.88 -15.66 -0.78
CA LYS A 12 16.98 -14.71 -0.70
C LYS A 12 16.49 -13.45 -0.01
N HIS A 13 17.12 -13.08 1.10
CA HIS A 13 16.87 -11.83 1.82
C HIS A 13 18.03 -10.86 1.57
N PHE A 14 17.73 -9.75 0.91
CA PHE A 14 18.63 -8.63 0.67
C PHE A 14 18.40 -7.58 1.75
N VAL A 15 19.07 -7.76 2.89
CA VAL A 15 18.87 -6.94 4.10
C VAL A 15 19.09 -5.44 3.84
N GLN A 16 20.06 -5.09 3.00
CA GLN A 16 20.39 -3.68 2.71
C GLN A 16 19.29 -2.93 1.95
N SER A 17 18.40 -3.64 1.28
CA SER A 17 17.32 -3.06 0.48
C SER A 17 15.93 -3.52 0.96
N ASP A 18 15.86 -4.14 2.14
CA ASP A 18 14.64 -4.72 2.71
C ASP A 18 13.80 -5.50 1.68
N LEU A 19 14.48 -6.32 0.87
CA LEU A 19 13.86 -7.08 -0.22
C LEU A 19 14.02 -8.58 0.04
N VAL A 20 12.92 -9.31 -0.04
CA VAL A 20 12.92 -10.77 -0.02
C VAL A 20 12.44 -11.28 -1.37
N ARG A 21 13.16 -12.25 -1.93
CA ARG A 21 12.79 -12.95 -3.16
C ARG A 21 12.66 -14.43 -2.86
N ILE A 22 11.50 -15.00 -3.19
CA ILE A 22 11.16 -16.39 -2.93
C ILE A 22 10.82 -17.04 -4.26
N LYS A 23 11.44 -18.18 -4.56
CA LYS A 23 11.14 -18.98 -5.75
C LYS A 23 10.82 -20.41 -5.34
N ARG A 24 9.73 -20.94 -5.89
CA ARG A 24 9.26 -22.33 -5.73
C ARG A 24 8.80 -22.85 -7.10
N GLY A 25 9.67 -23.57 -7.81
CA GLY A 25 9.40 -24.00 -9.18
C GLY A 25 9.05 -22.83 -10.09
N ASP A 26 7.81 -22.80 -10.58
CA ASP A 26 7.29 -21.78 -11.48
C ASP A 26 6.67 -20.57 -10.77
N SER A 27 6.58 -20.62 -9.44
CA SER A 27 6.12 -19.51 -8.61
C SER A 27 7.29 -18.63 -8.17
N THR A 28 7.07 -17.32 -8.13
CA THR A 28 8.02 -16.35 -7.59
C THR A 28 7.28 -15.24 -6.87
N ALA A 29 7.73 -14.91 -5.66
CA ALA A 29 7.21 -13.81 -4.86
C ALA A 29 8.31 -12.81 -4.50
N SER A 30 7.91 -11.55 -4.32
CA SER A 30 8.77 -10.53 -3.70
C SER A 30 8.04 -9.87 -2.56
N ILE A 31 8.78 -9.59 -1.49
CA ILE A 31 8.31 -8.78 -0.36
C ILE A 31 9.26 -7.60 -0.25
N PHE A 32 8.71 -6.38 -0.24
CA PHE A 32 9.52 -5.16 -0.27
C PHE A 32 9.14 -4.23 0.89
N GLY A 33 10.14 -3.90 1.70
CA GLY A 33 10.05 -2.94 2.80
C GLY A 33 10.98 -1.73 2.67
N GLY A 34 11.78 -1.65 1.60
CA GLY A 34 12.95 -0.77 1.51
C GLY A 34 12.68 0.60 0.91
N ASN A 35 11.63 1.29 1.38
CA ASN A 35 11.36 2.66 0.92
C ASN A 35 12.38 3.64 1.50
N ASP A 36 12.92 4.50 0.64
CA ASP A 36 13.77 5.60 1.05
C ASP A 36 12.96 6.67 1.78
N GLN A 37 13.41 7.08 2.96
CA GLN A 37 12.76 8.11 3.76
C GLN A 37 13.64 9.38 3.84
N PRO A 38 13.03 10.58 3.89
CA PRO A 38 11.60 10.85 3.69
C PRO A 38 11.16 10.65 2.22
N ILE A 39 9.88 10.31 2.03
CA ILE A 39 9.24 10.19 0.71
C ILE A 39 9.19 11.58 0.05
N ILE A 40 10.23 11.91 -0.71
CA ILE A 40 10.35 13.14 -1.49
C ILE A 40 10.78 12.75 -2.90
N ILE A 41 10.17 13.34 -3.92
CA ILE A 41 10.51 13.10 -5.32
C ILE A 41 11.89 13.71 -5.60
N ALA A 42 12.90 12.86 -5.72
CA ALA A 42 14.26 13.21 -6.14
C ALA A 42 14.84 12.04 -6.95
N SER A 43 15.75 12.32 -7.89
CA SER A 43 16.36 11.28 -8.74
C SER A 43 17.10 10.25 -7.87
N GLY A 44 16.76 8.96 -8.06
CA GLY A 44 17.48 7.84 -7.46
C GLY A 44 16.94 7.28 -6.14
N ARG A 45 15.73 7.67 -5.69
CA ARG A 45 15.11 7.13 -4.48
C ARG A 45 14.07 6.04 -4.76
N SER A 46 14.08 4.97 -3.98
CA SER A 46 13.06 3.92 -4.01
C SER A 46 11.84 4.33 -3.19
N CYS A 47 10.74 4.73 -3.85
CA CYS A 47 9.48 5.08 -3.20
C CYS A 47 8.33 4.26 -3.79
N ASP A 48 8.42 2.94 -3.70
CA ASP A 48 7.42 2.00 -4.22
C ASP A 48 6.45 1.54 -3.10
N PRO A 49 5.13 1.80 -3.23
CA PRO A 49 4.16 1.36 -2.22
C PRO A 49 3.84 -0.13 -2.35
N THR A 50 4.39 -0.81 -3.36
CA THR A 50 4.22 -2.24 -3.58
C THR A 50 4.93 -3.02 -2.49
N PHE A 51 4.15 -3.59 -1.58
CA PHE A 51 4.71 -4.41 -0.50
C PHE A 51 4.90 -5.87 -0.92
N PHE A 52 4.14 -6.34 -1.91
CA PHE A 52 4.16 -7.73 -2.37
C PHE A 52 3.93 -7.83 -3.88
N THR A 53 4.67 -8.73 -4.54
CA THR A 53 4.42 -9.15 -5.92
C THR A 53 4.42 -10.67 -6.01
N PHE A 54 3.63 -11.23 -6.92
CA PHE A 54 3.55 -12.68 -7.08
C PHE A 54 3.33 -13.05 -8.54
N ARG A 55 3.97 -14.13 -8.96
CA ARG A 55 3.71 -14.73 -10.26
C ARG A 55 3.75 -16.24 -10.16
N LYS A 56 2.93 -16.87 -10.98
CA LYS A 56 2.92 -18.32 -11.23
C LYS A 56 2.95 -18.50 -12.74
N SER A 57 4.13 -18.83 -13.26
CA SER A 57 4.38 -18.87 -14.70
C SER A 57 3.99 -17.55 -15.40
N VAL A 58 2.92 -17.52 -16.21
CA VAL A 58 2.44 -16.32 -16.92
C VAL A 58 1.30 -15.59 -16.22
N ALA A 59 0.69 -16.16 -15.19
CA ALA A 59 -0.26 -15.44 -14.33
C ALA A 59 0.52 -14.57 -13.34
N ILE A 60 0.28 -13.25 -13.36
CA ILE A 60 1.08 -12.26 -12.61
C ILE A 60 0.16 -11.31 -11.83
N LEU A 61 0.40 -11.23 -10.53
CA LEU A 61 0.05 -10.10 -9.66
C LEU A 61 1.20 -9.10 -9.72
N GLU A 62 1.03 -8.03 -10.49
CA GLU A 62 2.04 -7.00 -10.73
C GLU A 62 2.37 -6.27 -9.42
N TYR A 63 1.36 -6.00 -8.60
CA TYR A 63 1.55 -5.48 -7.24
C TYR A 63 0.37 -5.76 -6.31
N ALA A 64 0.66 -5.81 -5.02
CA ALA A 64 -0.28 -5.57 -3.93
C ALA A 64 0.14 -4.29 -3.19
N ARG A 65 -0.82 -3.39 -2.98
CA ARG A 65 -0.66 -2.11 -2.29
C ARG A 65 -1.83 -1.87 -1.35
N LEU A 66 -1.60 -1.21 -0.22
CA LEU A 66 -2.66 -0.87 0.74
C LEU A 66 -2.74 0.64 0.86
N SER A 67 -3.91 1.23 0.62
CA SER A 67 -4.16 2.67 0.76
C SER A 67 -5.16 2.93 1.88
N THR A 68 -5.08 4.14 2.45
CA THR A 68 -6.02 4.59 3.48
C THR A 68 -6.49 6.00 3.18
N PHE A 69 -7.72 6.31 3.58
CA PHE A 69 -8.27 7.66 3.50
C PHE A 69 -7.83 8.54 4.69
N PHE A 70 -6.77 8.15 5.42
CA PHE A 70 -6.21 8.94 6.53
C PHE A 70 -5.58 10.22 5.98
N PHE A 71 -6.30 11.33 6.06
CA PHE A 71 -5.88 12.65 5.55
C PHE A 71 -5.43 12.63 4.08
N ASN A 72 -5.98 11.71 3.28
CA ASN A 72 -5.57 11.49 1.89
C ASN A 72 -4.05 11.28 1.73
N THR A 73 -3.41 10.62 2.69
CA THR A 73 -1.95 10.34 2.67
C THR A 73 -1.56 9.18 1.74
N GLY A 74 -2.54 8.58 1.07
CA GLY A 74 -2.35 7.58 0.03
C GLY A 74 -1.88 6.22 0.54
N TYR A 75 -1.16 5.50 -0.32
CA TYR A 75 -0.65 4.16 -0.04
C TYR A 75 0.30 4.10 1.16
N VAL A 76 0.31 2.94 1.83
CA VAL A 76 1.28 2.54 2.84
C VAL A 76 2.62 2.31 2.18
N ARG A 77 3.67 2.87 2.78
CA ARG A 77 5.05 2.72 2.37
C ARG A 77 5.82 2.16 3.54
N ALA A 78 6.07 0.86 3.48
CA ALA A 78 6.77 0.14 4.53
C ALA A 78 8.10 0.83 4.89
N ALA A 79 8.33 0.99 6.20
CA ALA A 79 9.55 1.54 6.78
C ALA A 79 10.43 0.40 7.30
N GLY A 80 10.95 -0.40 6.36
CA GLY A 80 11.80 -1.55 6.63
C GLY A 80 11.05 -2.88 6.65
N LEU A 81 11.82 -3.97 6.69
CA LEU A 81 11.33 -5.34 6.74
C LEU A 81 11.97 -6.11 7.89
N LYS A 82 11.15 -6.57 8.83
CA LYS A 82 11.61 -7.45 9.91
C LYS A 82 11.30 -8.90 9.57
N LYS A 83 12.31 -9.77 9.59
CA LYS A 83 12.12 -11.22 9.45
C LYS A 83 12.03 -11.86 10.83
N GLU A 84 10.96 -12.61 11.08
CA GLU A 84 10.77 -13.43 12.28
C GLU A 84 10.41 -14.85 11.85
N GLU A 85 11.32 -15.81 12.04
CA GLU A 85 11.14 -17.20 11.57
C GLU A 85 10.77 -17.29 10.07
N ASN A 86 9.52 -17.66 9.75
CA ASN A 86 8.94 -17.75 8.42
C ASN A 86 8.06 -16.54 8.03
N LYS A 87 8.01 -15.50 8.88
CA LYS A 87 7.22 -14.30 8.70
C LYS A 87 8.09 -13.09 8.33
N TYR A 88 7.50 -12.23 7.50
CA TYR A 88 8.07 -10.95 7.11
C TYR A 88 7.08 -9.86 7.49
N ILE A 89 7.52 -8.97 8.37
CA ILE A 89 6.68 -7.95 8.99
C ILE A 89 7.12 -6.59 8.45
N LEU A 90 6.17 -5.90 7.85
CA LEU A 90 6.29 -4.54 7.34
C LEU A 90 5.44 -3.62 8.20
N ASN A 91 5.98 -2.46 8.56
CA ASN A 91 5.25 -1.47 9.34
C ASN A 91 5.36 -0.08 8.72
N GLU A 92 4.33 0.73 8.89
CA GLU A 92 4.37 2.17 8.64
C GLU A 92 3.58 2.87 9.75
N LYS A 93 4.09 4.02 10.20
CA LYS A 93 3.34 4.95 11.04
C LYS A 93 3.19 6.27 10.31
N LYS A 94 1.94 6.70 10.10
CA LYS A 94 1.61 8.01 9.57
C LYS A 94 1.14 8.93 10.69
N GLU A 95 1.48 10.21 10.57
CA GLU A 95 1.00 11.25 11.48
C GLU A 95 0.36 12.38 10.67
N ALA A 96 -0.75 12.91 11.18
CA ALA A 96 -1.43 14.06 10.61
C ALA A 96 -1.96 14.96 11.72
N TYR A 97 -2.20 16.23 11.38
CA TYR A 97 -2.51 17.26 12.37
C TYR A 97 -3.81 17.98 12.04
N TYR A 98 -4.63 18.18 13.06
CA TYR A 98 -5.59 19.28 13.08
C TYR A 98 -4.93 20.49 13.75
N TYR A 99 -4.66 21.53 12.97
CA TYR A 99 -4.20 22.80 13.51
C TYR A 99 -5.35 23.53 14.22
N GLN A 100 -5.17 23.80 15.50
CA GLN A 100 -6.11 24.56 16.31
C GLN A 100 -6.02 26.06 15.98
N PRO A 101 -7.00 26.87 16.41
CA PRO A 101 -6.94 28.31 16.23
C PRO A 101 -5.64 28.93 16.75
N LEU A 102 -5.15 29.95 16.05
CA LEU A 102 -3.96 30.67 16.47
C LEU A 102 -4.21 31.36 17.82
N PRO A 103 -3.30 31.25 18.81
CA PRO A 103 -3.44 31.93 20.09
C PRO A 103 -3.63 33.44 19.93
N LYS A 104 -4.44 34.06 20.82
CA LYS A 104 -4.83 35.47 20.71
C LYS A 104 -3.63 36.43 20.69
N ASP A 105 -2.58 36.10 21.43
CA ASP A 105 -1.32 36.86 21.51
C ASP A 105 -0.45 36.75 20.25
N LYS A 106 -0.78 35.83 19.35
CA LYS A 106 -0.08 35.60 18.07
C LYS A 106 -0.85 36.16 16.86
N LEU A 107 -2.06 36.69 17.08
CA LEU A 107 -2.88 37.23 16.00
C LEU A 107 -2.24 38.49 15.39
N ASN A 108 -1.98 38.44 14.09
CA ASN A 108 -1.69 39.62 13.29
C ASN A 108 -3.00 40.24 12.78
N LYS A 109 -3.25 41.51 13.13
CA LYS A 109 -4.45 42.27 12.71
C LYS A 109 -4.61 42.37 11.18
N ASN A 110 -3.51 42.36 10.45
CA ASN A 110 -3.52 42.44 8.98
C ASN A 110 -3.68 41.05 8.32
N GLY A 111 -3.62 39.97 9.09
CA GLY A 111 -3.66 38.59 8.57
C GLY A 111 -2.45 38.17 7.74
N ASP A 112 -1.42 39.02 7.64
CA ASP A 112 -0.23 38.75 6.83
C ASP A 112 0.86 38.06 7.67
N TYR A 113 0.91 36.72 7.59
CA TYR A 113 1.95 35.93 8.24
C TYR A 113 3.06 35.53 7.27
N LYS A 114 4.19 35.05 7.80
CA LYS A 114 5.25 34.49 6.98
C LYS A 114 4.72 33.30 6.19
N LEU A 115 5.06 33.24 4.90
CA LEU A 115 4.81 32.06 4.08
C LEU A 115 5.69 30.92 4.62
N THR A 116 5.05 29.86 5.12
CA THR A 116 5.71 28.72 5.73
C THR A 116 5.05 27.43 5.25
N GLU A 117 5.83 26.37 5.21
CA GLU A 117 5.32 25.02 5.03
C GLU A 117 4.51 24.59 6.26
N SER A 118 3.49 23.76 6.05
CA SER A 118 2.82 23.04 7.12
C SER A 118 3.80 22.05 7.78
N LEU A 119 3.65 21.79 9.08
CA LEU A 119 4.56 20.90 9.83
C LEU A 119 4.56 19.45 9.33
N ASP A 120 3.53 19.04 8.59
CA ASP A 120 3.42 17.75 7.90
C ASP A 120 3.91 17.79 6.44
N GLY A 121 4.44 18.92 5.97
CA GLY A 121 5.04 19.03 4.62
C GLY A 121 4.05 18.97 3.46
N ARG A 122 2.75 19.19 3.70
CA ARG A 122 1.70 18.99 2.68
C ARG A 122 1.39 20.24 1.86
N PHE A 123 1.53 21.44 2.46
CA PHE A 123 1.21 22.69 1.76
C PHE A 123 1.96 23.88 2.34
N TRP A 124 2.08 24.93 1.52
CA TRP A 124 2.66 26.22 1.92
C TRP A 124 1.55 27.27 2.07
N SER A 125 1.55 27.99 3.19
CA SER A 125 0.58 29.06 3.41
C SER A 125 1.06 30.12 4.39
N LYS A 126 0.46 31.31 4.34
CA LYS A 126 0.68 32.41 5.28
C LYS A 126 -0.25 32.29 6.50
N LEU A 127 -0.19 31.15 7.21
CA LEU A 127 -1.09 30.86 8.34
C LEU A 127 -0.40 30.68 9.71
N ASP A 128 0.90 30.90 9.79
CA ASP A 128 1.76 30.68 10.98
C ASP A 128 1.47 29.33 11.67
N PHE A 129 1.80 28.23 10.99
CA PHE A 129 1.55 26.87 11.49
C PHE A 129 2.33 26.56 12.78
N ALA A 130 3.53 27.10 12.93
CA ALA A 130 4.41 26.83 14.06
C ALA A 130 3.83 27.35 15.40
N SER A 131 3.07 28.45 15.35
CA SER A 131 2.43 29.03 16.53
C SER A 131 1.07 28.41 16.87
N ARG A 132 0.54 27.50 16.04
CA ARG A 132 -0.77 26.87 16.28
C ARG A 132 -0.62 25.63 17.15
N PRO A 133 -1.39 25.49 18.24
CA PRO A 133 -1.54 24.20 18.90
C PRO A 133 -2.06 23.16 17.90
N LYS A 134 -1.71 21.89 18.11
CA LYS A 134 -2.09 20.80 17.22
C LYS A 134 -2.69 19.64 17.97
N THR A 135 -3.70 19.04 17.36
CA THR A 135 -4.15 17.68 17.72
C THR A 135 -3.50 16.73 16.73
N THR A 136 -2.55 15.91 17.21
CA THR A 136 -1.92 14.86 16.41
C THR A 136 -2.79 13.62 16.39
N LEU A 137 -3.00 13.07 15.20
CA LEU A 137 -3.57 11.75 14.99
C LEU A 137 -2.52 10.86 14.34
N THR A 138 -2.56 9.57 14.67
CA THR A 138 -1.64 8.57 14.12
C THR A 138 -2.42 7.44 13.48
N LEU A 139 -1.85 6.87 12.42
CA LEU A 139 -2.33 5.64 11.81
C LEU A 139 -1.15 4.68 11.72
N ASP A 140 -1.29 3.54 12.38
CA ASP A 140 -0.29 2.49 12.45
C ASP A 140 -0.74 1.33 11.55
N SER A 141 0.09 0.97 10.59
CA SER A 141 -0.18 -0.09 9.61
C SER A 141 0.84 -1.20 9.74
N GLN A 142 0.39 -2.44 9.96
CA GLN A 142 1.22 -3.63 9.94
C GLN A 142 0.73 -4.60 8.86
N ILE A 143 1.68 -5.10 8.06
CA ILE A 143 1.46 -6.15 7.06
C ILE A 143 2.42 -7.29 7.39
N THR A 144 1.88 -8.47 7.71
CA THR A 144 2.66 -9.67 8.00
C THR A 144 2.44 -10.69 6.89
N ILE A 145 3.53 -11.13 6.25
CA ILE A 145 3.50 -12.08 5.15
C ILE A 145 4.19 -13.37 5.59
N GLU A 146 3.49 -14.49 5.43
CA GLU A 146 3.95 -15.83 5.81
C GLU A 146 3.80 -16.78 4.61
N GLU A 147 4.87 -17.52 4.30
CA GLU A 147 4.80 -18.61 3.31
C GLU A 147 4.18 -19.86 3.97
N ILE A 148 3.08 -20.36 3.41
CA ILE A 148 2.35 -21.54 3.92
C ILE A 148 2.05 -22.46 2.73
N ASP A 149 2.65 -23.65 2.66
CA ASP A 149 2.35 -24.70 1.67
C ASP A 149 2.23 -24.23 0.21
N ASN A 150 3.27 -23.56 -0.31
CA ASN A 150 3.31 -22.94 -1.65
C ASN A 150 2.31 -21.78 -1.87
N ALA A 151 1.69 -21.28 -0.81
CA ALA A 151 0.88 -20.08 -0.78
C ALA A 151 1.53 -19.00 0.11
N PHE A 152 0.95 -17.80 0.07
CA PHE A 152 1.30 -16.69 0.94
C PHE A 152 0.08 -16.25 1.71
N LYS A 153 0.12 -16.36 3.04
CA LYS A 153 -0.84 -15.71 3.92
C LYS A 153 -0.36 -14.30 4.21
N ILE A 154 -1.26 -13.33 4.09
CA ILE A 154 -0.98 -11.93 4.35
C ILE A 154 -1.99 -11.42 5.37
N ASP A 155 -1.51 -11.06 6.55
CA ASP A 155 -2.28 -10.49 7.64
C ASP A 155 -2.11 -8.97 7.64
N PHE A 156 -3.23 -8.25 7.73
CA PHE A 156 -3.29 -6.80 7.81
C PHE A 156 -3.84 -6.40 9.18
N GLU A 157 -3.14 -5.49 9.85
CA GLU A 157 -3.61 -4.87 11.09
C GLU A 157 -3.37 -3.36 11.02
N ILE A 158 -4.45 -2.59 10.89
CA ILE A 158 -4.43 -1.13 10.76
C ILE A 158 -5.20 -0.52 11.92
N ASN A 159 -4.52 0.31 12.71
CA ASN A 159 -5.05 0.97 13.89
C ASN A 159 -4.91 2.49 13.76
N GLY A 160 -5.87 3.24 14.31
CA GLY A 160 -5.91 4.70 14.20
C GLY A 160 -7.33 5.23 14.43
N PRO A 161 -7.68 6.43 13.92
CA PRO A 161 -9.02 6.97 14.08
C PRO A 161 -10.09 6.07 13.45
N ASP A 162 -11.19 5.88 14.19
CA ASP A 162 -12.32 5.07 13.76
C ASP A 162 -12.86 5.51 12.40
N LYS A 163 -13.28 4.54 11.60
CA LYS A 163 -13.96 4.75 10.30
C LYS A 163 -13.11 5.43 9.22
N VAL A 164 -11.79 5.49 9.39
CA VAL A 164 -10.88 5.73 8.27
C VAL A 164 -10.98 4.53 7.31
N GLY A 165 -11.29 4.79 6.03
CA GLY A 165 -11.40 3.72 5.04
C GLY A 165 -10.03 3.15 4.65
N VAL A 166 -9.99 1.86 4.37
CA VAL A 166 -8.82 1.06 4.00
C VAL A 166 -9.14 0.34 2.69
N VAL A 167 -8.20 0.37 1.74
CA VAL A 167 -8.33 -0.29 0.44
C VAL A 167 -7.07 -1.09 0.18
N LEU A 168 -7.22 -2.41 0.06
CA LEU A 168 -6.20 -3.26 -0.55
C LEU A 168 -6.44 -3.28 -2.06
N ASP A 169 -5.43 -2.85 -2.81
CA ASP A 169 -5.40 -2.78 -4.28
C ASP A 169 -4.46 -3.86 -4.81
N LEU A 170 -5.04 -4.89 -5.43
CA LEU A 170 -4.34 -6.00 -6.07
C LEU A 170 -4.42 -5.82 -7.59
N CYS A 171 -3.29 -5.49 -8.23
CA CYS A 171 -3.24 -5.29 -9.67
C CYS A 171 -2.70 -6.53 -10.37
N PHE A 172 -3.59 -7.23 -11.07
CA PHE A 172 -3.25 -8.35 -11.93
C PHE A 172 -2.93 -7.88 -13.34
N ARG A 173 -2.07 -8.62 -14.03
CA ARG A 173 -1.67 -8.32 -15.41
C ARG A 173 -2.88 -8.18 -16.34
N LYS A 174 -2.88 -7.15 -17.18
CA LYS A 174 -3.95 -6.92 -18.17
C LYS A 174 -4.06 -8.09 -19.16
N GLY A 175 -5.28 -8.38 -19.59
CA GLY A 175 -5.59 -9.41 -20.60
C GLY A 175 -5.90 -10.80 -20.04
N GLY A 176 -5.90 -10.97 -18.72
CA GLY A 176 -6.43 -12.17 -18.06
C GLY A 176 -7.93 -12.06 -17.77
N THR A 177 -8.45 -13.08 -17.08
CA THR A 177 -9.84 -13.12 -16.61
C THR A 177 -9.87 -13.23 -15.09
N LEU A 178 -10.68 -12.39 -14.45
CA LEU A 178 -11.00 -12.49 -13.02
C LEU A 178 -12.39 -13.09 -12.81
N GLU A 179 -12.44 -14.18 -12.06
CA GLU A 179 -13.68 -14.86 -11.65
C GLU A 179 -13.90 -14.68 -10.14
N GLY A 180 -15.16 -14.77 -9.69
CA GLY A 180 -15.51 -14.60 -8.26
C GLY A 180 -15.53 -13.14 -7.79
N VAL A 181 -15.64 -12.20 -8.72
CA VAL A 181 -15.56 -10.76 -8.47
C VAL A 181 -16.81 -10.04 -8.97
N ILE A 182 -17.04 -8.82 -8.47
CA ILE A 182 -18.07 -7.92 -9.01
C ILE A 182 -17.40 -6.70 -9.65
N PRO A 183 -17.96 -6.13 -10.74
CA PRO A 183 -17.41 -4.89 -11.33
C PRO A 183 -17.41 -3.72 -10.34
N ALA A 184 -16.38 -2.88 -10.43
CA ALA A 184 -16.32 -1.59 -9.76
C ALA A 184 -16.78 -0.46 -10.70
N TYR A 185 -16.09 0.68 -10.71
CA TYR A 185 -16.56 1.85 -11.45
C TYR A 185 -15.99 1.94 -12.86
N GLU A 186 -14.70 1.66 -13.01
CA GLU A 186 -14.02 1.74 -14.31
C GLU A 186 -13.87 0.33 -14.92
N GLU A 187 -13.56 0.28 -16.21
CA GLU A 187 -13.14 -0.96 -16.86
C GLU A 187 -11.90 -1.53 -16.15
N ASP A 188 -11.80 -2.86 -16.11
CA ASP A 188 -10.74 -3.59 -15.43
C ASP A 188 -10.67 -3.35 -13.91
N GLU A 189 -11.68 -2.73 -13.28
CA GLU A 189 -11.78 -2.61 -11.84
C GLU A 189 -12.87 -3.51 -11.26
N PHE A 190 -12.54 -4.17 -10.14
CA PHE A 190 -13.39 -5.16 -9.51
C PHE A 190 -13.32 -5.07 -7.99
N PHE A 191 -14.39 -5.50 -7.32
CA PHE A 191 -14.40 -5.74 -5.88
C PHE A 191 -14.43 -7.24 -5.60
N LEU A 192 -13.72 -7.66 -4.55
CA LEU A 192 -13.88 -8.98 -3.96
C LEU A 192 -14.72 -8.87 -2.68
N GLU A 193 -16.03 -9.02 -2.81
CA GLU A 193 -16.98 -8.86 -1.69
C GLU A 193 -16.81 -9.92 -0.61
N ASN A 194 -16.62 -11.17 -1.02
CA ASN A 194 -16.50 -12.34 -0.17
C ASN A 194 -15.81 -13.47 -0.95
N GLY A 195 -15.51 -14.60 -0.29
CA GLY A 195 -14.97 -15.78 -0.97
C GLY A 195 -13.62 -15.51 -1.64
N PHE A 196 -13.31 -16.26 -2.70
CA PHE A 196 -12.04 -16.18 -3.40
C PHE A 196 -12.23 -15.68 -4.83
N ALA A 197 -11.31 -14.84 -5.30
CA ALA A 197 -11.15 -14.52 -6.70
C ALA A 197 -10.15 -15.46 -7.35
N LYS A 198 -10.37 -15.78 -8.62
CA LYS A 198 -9.41 -16.52 -9.45
C LYS A 198 -9.04 -15.70 -10.67
N TYR A 199 -7.78 -15.30 -10.74
CA TYR A 199 -7.18 -14.69 -11.91
C TYR A 199 -6.56 -15.76 -12.80
N THR A 200 -6.92 -15.79 -14.09
CA THR A 200 -6.36 -16.75 -15.06
C THR A 200 -5.73 -16.01 -16.24
N PHE A 201 -4.51 -16.40 -16.62
CA PHE A 201 -3.83 -15.92 -17.82
C PHE A 201 -3.21 -17.11 -18.55
N GLY A 202 -3.66 -17.36 -19.78
CA GLY A 202 -3.29 -18.59 -20.51
C GLY A 202 -3.75 -19.84 -19.76
N SER A 203 -2.83 -20.75 -19.42
CA SER A 203 -3.11 -21.96 -18.64
C SER A 203 -2.87 -21.82 -17.13
N ASP A 204 -2.34 -20.67 -16.69
CA ASP A 204 -1.94 -20.46 -15.31
C ASP A 204 -2.96 -19.61 -14.55
N SER A 205 -3.07 -19.85 -13.24
CA SER A 205 -4.00 -19.08 -12.40
C SER A 205 -3.44 -18.77 -11.02
N ILE A 206 -3.87 -17.63 -10.48
CA ILE A 206 -3.64 -17.19 -9.11
C ILE A 206 -5.00 -17.09 -8.42
N GLU A 207 -5.12 -17.66 -7.23
CA GLU A 207 -6.31 -17.53 -6.39
C GLU A 207 -6.02 -16.63 -5.19
N VAL A 208 -6.92 -15.70 -4.87
CA VAL A 208 -6.78 -14.77 -3.75
C VAL A 208 -8.07 -14.60 -2.95
N GLY A 209 -7.97 -14.60 -1.62
CA GLY A 209 -9.11 -14.37 -0.72
C GLY A 209 -8.82 -14.78 0.73
N PRO A 210 -9.78 -14.63 1.66
CA PRO A 210 -11.15 -14.20 1.42
C PRO A 210 -11.31 -12.71 1.11
N GLY A 211 -12.38 -12.38 0.39
CA GLY A 211 -12.86 -11.02 0.16
C GLY A 211 -13.40 -10.30 1.40
N LYS A 212 -13.56 -8.99 1.25
CA LYS A 212 -14.25 -8.11 2.20
C LYS A 212 -14.61 -6.78 1.49
N LEU A 213 -15.84 -6.30 1.66
CA LEU A 213 -16.33 -5.06 1.05
C LEU A 213 -17.23 -4.28 2.02
N GLU A 214 -16.63 -3.48 2.90
CA GLU A 214 -17.40 -2.62 3.80
C GLU A 214 -17.74 -1.25 3.16
N HIS A 215 -17.04 -0.88 2.10
CA HIS A 215 -17.32 0.35 1.34
C HIS A 215 -16.87 0.26 -0.12
N LYS A 216 -17.37 1.17 -0.97
CA LYS A 216 -17.00 1.20 -2.39
C LYS A 216 -16.05 2.33 -2.77
N TYR A 217 -15.57 3.15 -1.82
CA TYR A 217 -14.63 4.23 -2.12
C TYR A 217 -13.26 3.72 -2.57
N VAL A 218 -12.92 3.87 -3.86
CA VAL A 218 -11.64 3.42 -4.47
C VAL A 218 -11.01 4.48 -5.37
N LYS A 219 -11.39 5.75 -5.21
CA LYS A 219 -10.80 6.89 -5.93
C LYS A 219 -9.72 7.56 -5.10
N ASN A 220 -8.75 8.19 -5.76
CA ASN A 220 -7.65 8.94 -5.14
C ASN A 220 -6.78 8.11 -4.17
N LEU A 221 -6.59 6.83 -4.45
CA LEU A 221 -5.77 5.92 -3.61
C LEU A 221 -4.29 6.35 -3.54
N ASP A 222 -3.82 7.09 -4.55
CA ASP A 222 -2.47 7.63 -4.63
C ASP A 222 -2.18 8.66 -3.52
N GLY A 223 -3.22 9.33 -3.00
CA GLY A 223 -3.11 10.40 -2.01
C GLY A 223 -2.84 11.78 -2.60
N GLU A 224 -2.82 12.78 -1.70
CA GLU A 224 -2.77 14.22 -1.99
C GLU A 224 -1.52 14.62 -2.78
N VAL A 225 -0.38 13.98 -2.50
CA VAL A 225 0.90 14.24 -3.17
C VAL A 225 0.80 14.07 -4.69
N TYR A 226 0.00 13.10 -5.15
CA TYR A 226 -0.24 12.88 -6.57
C TYR A 226 -1.48 13.62 -7.06
N SER A 227 -2.60 13.51 -6.35
CA SER A 227 -3.89 13.99 -6.85
C SER A 227 -3.95 15.51 -7.04
N THR A 228 -3.24 16.29 -6.21
CA THR A 228 -3.17 17.76 -6.34
C THR A 228 -2.44 18.23 -7.59
N HIS A 229 -1.60 17.37 -8.17
CA HIS A 229 -0.85 17.61 -9.39
C HIS A 229 -1.45 16.86 -10.59
N PHE A 230 -2.68 16.34 -10.47
CA PHE A 230 -3.33 15.46 -11.46
C PHE A 230 -2.49 14.22 -11.82
N GLY A 231 -1.58 13.82 -10.92
CA GLY A 231 -0.77 12.62 -11.06
C GLY A 231 -1.47 11.39 -10.54
N SER A 232 -1.01 10.23 -10.99
CA SER A 232 -1.39 8.93 -10.43
C SER A 232 -0.23 7.95 -10.60
N ILE A 233 -0.12 7.01 -9.66
CA ILE A 233 0.78 5.86 -9.75
C ILE A 233 -0.01 4.55 -9.88
N LYS A 234 -1.30 4.65 -10.21
CA LYS A 234 -2.14 3.51 -10.59
C LYS A 234 -1.49 2.82 -11.79
N GLY A 235 -1.12 1.55 -11.61
CA GLY A 235 -0.51 0.78 -12.69
C GLY A 235 -1.54 0.30 -13.71
N GLU A 236 -1.04 -0.13 -14.87
CA GLU A 236 -1.87 -0.78 -15.88
C GLU A 236 -2.19 -2.23 -15.46
N GLY A 237 -3.46 -2.61 -15.48
CA GLY A 237 -3.88 -3.97 -15.13
C GLY A 237 -5.34 -4.09 -14.74
N GLN A 238 -5.70 -5.28 -14.25
CA GLN A 238 -6.98 -5.57 -13.63
C GLN A 238 -6.87 -5.37 -12.12
N HIS A 239 -7.60 -4.40 -11.58
CA HIS A 239 -7.57 -4.05 -10.18
C HIS A 239 -8.65 -4.78 -9.40
N LEU A 240 -8.25 -5.54 -8.40
CA LEU A 240 -9.14 -6.18 -7.46
C LEU A 240 -9.03 -5.50 -6.10
N TYR A 241 -10.14 -4.94 -5.64
CA TYR A 241 -10.22 -4.19 -4.39
C TYR A 241 -10.87 -5.00 -3.27
N ILE A 242 -10.22 -5.00 -2.10
CA ILE A 242 -10.79 -5.42 -0.81
C ILE A 242 -10.82 -4.20 0.09
N THR A 243 -11.97 -3.92 0.72
CA THR A 243 -12.17 -2.66 1.45
C THR A 243 -12.72 -2.86 2.86
N GLY A 244 -12.36 -1.95 3.75
CA GLY A 244 -12.77 -1.98 5.14
C GLY A 244 -12.60 -0.63 5.84
N TYR A 245 -12.89 -0.60 7.13
CA TYR A 245 -12.65 0.58 7.98
C TYR A 245 -11.70 0.25 9.13
N VAL A 246 -10.97 1.27 9.61
CA VAL A 246 -10.19 1.21 10.85
C VAL A 246 -11.13 1.10 12.06
N PRO A 247 -10.83 0.24 13.06
CA PRO A 247 -9.72 -0.71 13.08
C PRO A 247 -9.91 -1.85 12.07
N PHE A 248 -8.90 -2.08 11.24
CA PHE A 248 -8.98 -3.05 10.15
C PHE A 248 -8.07 -4.24 10.46
N LYS A 249 -8.69 -5.40 10.69
CA LYS A 249 -8.00 -6.69 10.81
C LYS A 249 -8.56 -7.65 9.78
N HIS A 250 -7.72 -8.09 8.86
CA HIS A 250 -8.10 -8.99 7.78
C HIS A 250 -6.93 -9.86 7.34
N SER A 251 -7.22 -11.06 6.85
CA SER A 251 -6.22 -11.98 6.33
C SER A 251 -6.63 -12.42 4.93
N ILE A 252 -5.67 -12.49 4.02
CA ILE A 252 -5.85 -13.13 2.70
C ILE A 252 -4.80 -14.21 2.49
N THR A 253 -5.07 -15.11 1.57
CA THR A 253 -4.14 -16.11 1.04
C THR A 253 -4.03 -15.93 -0.46
N ILE A 254 -2.80 -16.03 -1.00
CA ILE A 254 -2.50 -15.97 -2.44
C ILE A 254 -1.76 -17.26 -2.83
N LYS A 255 -2.24 -17.98 -3.86
CA LYS A 255 -1.70 -19.30 -4.30
C LYS A 255 -1.82 -19.55 -5.81
#